data_AF-A0A915NR26-F1
#
_entry.id   AF-A0A915NR26-F1
#
_cell.length_a   1.000
_cell.length_b   1.000
_cell.length_c   1.000
_cell.angle_alpha   90.00
_cell.angle_beta   90.00
_cell.angle_gamma   90.00
#
_symmetry.space_group_name_H-M   'P 1'
#
loop_
_entity.id
_entity.type
_entity.pdbx_description
1 polymer ?
#
loop_
_entity_poly.entity_id
_entity_poly.type
_entity_poly.pdbx_seq_one_letter_code
_entity_poly.pdbx_strand_id
1 'polypeptide(L)'
;MNNIPSIPQVGNVEGKLKNKILRNKTCSDETLFVGILNAVFRKFGQIISIHPWLFIGTSLLLTIFCSLKIPFTKMTNDVADFTPYGARARKESGVYEAFFSNKGDPVVLFVLITAKRKGGNMLGVHELEDTVQLLNIVNDQFKVEDIQKNNNLSFSDFCDNFCTINEPVRHFHSGLLLERNFGNSSLDHIDLGYPITTVLGRQLHMDPHFFGVKIAVPFNKTNKNNSEINNQIISVNELKNNSFKNVLKSSSFHYSLLTSNFSQIPNNIREIKLICLYFRAVRPKDEVVRAGLTLLPFLIIGFVIMVIFSSITMSAAAYYMGQLGAHK
;
A
#
# COMPACT_ATOMS: atom_id res chain seq x y z
N MET A 1 -23.64 54.85 -73.25
CA MET A 1 -24.38 54.08 -74.26
C MET A 1 -23.36 53.51 -75.23
N ASN A 2 -23.20 52.19 -75.27
CA ASN A 2 -22.68 51.47 -76.44
C ASN A 2 -22.87 49.95 -76.25
N ASN A 3 -23.81 49.45 -77.04
CA ASN A 3 -23.94 48.15 -77.72
C ASN A 3 -23.06 46.96 -77.31
N ILE A 4 -23.78 45.85 -77.13
CA ILE A 4 -23.33 44.45 -77.14
C ILE A 4 -22.65 44.11 -78.48
N PRO A 5 -21.64 43.23 -78.45
CA PRO A 5 -21.69 42.06 -79.32
C PRO A 5 -21.49 40.75 -78.56
N SER A 6 -22.27 39.76 -79.00
CA SER A 6 -22.34 38.36 -78.59
C SER A 6 -21.03 37.58 -78.79
N ILE A 7 -20.71 36.70 -77.83
CA ILE A 7 -19.61 35.71 -77.89
C ILE A 7 -20.20 34.31 -78.12
N PRO A 8 -19.52 33.42 -78.89
CA PRO A 8 -20.14 32.27 -79.54
C PRO A 8 -20.27 31.05 -78.63
N GLN A 9 -21.17 30.14 -79.04
CA GLN A 9 -21.39 28.84 -78.40
C GLN A 9 -20.14 27.95 -78.44
N VAL A 10 -19.67 27.54 -77.27
CA VAL A 10 -18.59 26.56 -77.10
C VAL A 10 -19.20 25.16 -77.21
N GLY A 11 -19.23 24.64 -78.43
CA GLY A 11 -19.54 23.26 -78.72
C GLY A 11 -18.35 22.33 -78.40
N ASN A 12 -18.64 21.33 -77.56
CA ASN A 12 -18.29 19.93 -77.84
C ASN A 12 -16.80 19.53 -77.93
N VAL A 13 -15.96 19.94 -76.95
CA VAL A 13 -14.60 19.37 -76.76
C VAL A 13 -14.32 18.88 -75.33
N GLU A 14 -15.06 19.33 -74.31
CA GLU A 14 -14.83 18.93 -72.91
C GLU A 14 -15.22 17.48 -72.56
N GLY A 15 -16.15 16.87 -73.31
CA GLY A 15 -16.68 15.54 -72.98
C GLY A 15 -15.70 14.37 -73.20
N LYS A 16 -14.78 14.50 -74.15
CA LYS A 16 -13.79 13.43 -74.45
C LYS A 16 -12.51 13.55 -73.62
N LEU A 17 -12.14 14.76 -73.16
CA LEU A 17 -10.94 14.95 -72.34
C LEU A 17 -11.19 14.67 -70.86
N LYS A 18 -12.37 15.03 -70.32
CA LYS A 18 -12.75 14.67 -68.93
C LYS A 18 -12.86 13.17 -68.72
N ASN A 19 -13.43 12.42 -69.68
CA ASN A 19 -13.53 10.96 -69.56
C ASN A 19 -12.19 10.23 -69.72
N LYS A 20 -11.20 10.84 -70.41
CA LYS A 20 -9.85 10.26 -70.54
C LYS A 20 -8.95 10.61 -69.35
N ILE A 21 -9.18 11.77 -68.71
CA ILE A 21 -8.44 12.22 -67.51
C ILE A 21 -9.01 11.59 -66.22
N LEU A 22 -10.34 11.37 -66.12
CA LEU A 22 -10.97 10.68 -64.98
C LEU A 22 -10.74 9.16 -65.00
N ARG A 23 -10.43 8.54 -66.15
CA ARG A 23 -10.06 7.10 -66.20
C ARG A 23 -8.60 6.82 -65.84
N ASN A 24 -7.71 7.80 -65.99
CA ASN A 24 -6.26 7.61 -65.78
C ASN A 24 -5.73 8.16 -64.45
N LYS A 25 -6.60 8.61 -63.54
CA LYS A 25 -6.20 9.20 -62.25
C LYS A 25 -6.75 8.44 -61.03
N THR A 26 -6.98 7.14 -61.17
CA THR A 26 -7.34 6.20 -60.09
C THR A 26 -6.42 4.97 -60.07
N CYS A 27 -5.13 5.19 -60.33
CA CYS A 27 -4.10 4.26 -59.90
C CYS A 27 -3.07 5.09 -59.15
N SER A 28 -3.39 5.44 -57.91
CA SER A 28 -2.36 5.63 -56.90
C SER A 28 -1.55 4.34 -56.85
N ASP A 29 -0.22 4.44 -56.75
CA ASP A 29 0.69 3.32 -56.52
C ASP A 29 0.38 2.65 -55.17
N GLU A 30 -0.77 1.96 -55.09
CA GLU A 30 -1.07 1.09 -53.99
C GLU A 30 -0.10 -0.09 -54.09
N THR A 31 0.72 -0.26 -53.06
CA THR A 31 1.56 -1.45 -52.94
C THR A 31 0.68 -2.69 -53.10
N LEU A 32 1.24 -3.76 -53.68
CA LEU A 32 0.51 -5.00 -53.96
C LEU A 32 -0.22 -5.54 -52.71
N PHE A 33 0.39 -5.34 -51.53
CA PHE A 33 -0.22 -5.62 -50.22
C PHE A 33 -1.50 -4.81 -49.96
N VAL A 34 -1.48 -3.49 -50.17
CA VAL A 34 -2.65 -2.61 -49.99
C VAL A 34 -3.75 -2.97 -50.98
N GLY A 35 -3.39 -3.28 -52.24
CA GLY A 35 -4.37 -3.71 -53.24
C GLY A 35 -5.06 -5.04 -52.89
N ILE A 36 -4.31 -6.03 -52.38
CA ILE A 36 -4.87 -7.29 -51.88
C ILE A 36 -5.76 -7.04 -50.67
N LEU A 37 -5.31 -6.22 -49.73
CA LEU A 37 -6.06 -5.89 -48.52
C LEU A 37 -7.39 -5.20 -48.86
N ASN A 38 -7.37 -4.23 -49.77
CA ASN A 38 -8.57 -3.54 -50.28
C ASN A 38 -9.51 -4.52 -51.01
N ALA A 39 -8.98 -5.46 -51.80
CA ALA A 39 -9.78 -6.48 -52.46
C ALA A 39 -10.47 -7.41 -51.46
N VAL A 40 -9.77 -7.82 -50.41
CA VAL A 40 -10.28 -8.65 -49.33
C VAL A 40 -11.36 -7.89 -48.54
N PHE A 41 -11.10 -6.67 -48.08
CA PHE A 41 -12.09 -5.87 -47.38
C PHE A 41 -13.31 -5.55 -48.22
N ARG A 42 -13.15 -5.28 -49.53
CA ARG A 42 -14.28 -5.07 -50.43
C ARG A 42 -15.13 -6.32 -50.57
N LYS A 43 -14.51 -7.51 -50.66
CA LYS A 43 -15.23 -8.79 -50.70
C LYS A 43 -15.98 -9.06 -49.39
N PHE A 44 -15.35 -8.84 -48.24
CA PHE A 44 -16.01 -8.97 -46.95
C PHE A 44 -17.17 -7.97 -46.79
N GLY A 45 -16.97 -6.70 -47.14
CA GLY A 45 -18.02 -5.67 -47.09
C GLY A 45 -19.22 -6.01 -47.99
N GLN A 46 -18.99 -6.55 -49.19
CA GLN A 46 -20.06 -7.04 -50.06
C GLN A 46 -20.85 -8.19 -49.41
N ILE A 47 -20.16 -9.17 -48.82
CA ILE A 47 -20.80 -10.30 -48.15
C ILE A 47 -21.63 -9.85 -46.94
N ILE A 48 -21.09 -8.94 -46.12
CA ILE A 48 -21.78 -8.38 -44.96
C ILE A 48 -23.02 -7.57 -45.38
N SER A 49 -22.91 -6.79 -46.46
CA SER A 49 -24.04 -5.99 -46.97
C SER A 49 -25.18 -6.83 -47.54
N ILE A 50 -24.90 -8.05 -48.04
CA ILE A 50 -25.93 -8.96 -48.56
C ILE A 50 -26.67 -9.67 -47.41
N HIS A 51 -25.97 -10.02 -46.33
CA HIS A 51 -26.55 -10.74 -45.19
C HIS A 51 -26.29 -10.06 -43.83
N PRO A 52 -26.73 -8.80 -43.63
CA PRO A 52 -26.36 -8.00 -42.46
C PRO A 52 -26.83 -8.63 -41.14
N TRP A 53 -28.06 -9.16 -41.10
CA TRP A 53 -28.63 -9.77 -39.91
C TRP A 53 -27.90 -11.04 -39.44
N LEU A 54 -27.33 -11.82 -40.37
CA LEU A 54 -26.58 -13.03 -40.04
C LEU A 54 -25.28 -12.68 -39.30
N PHE A 55 -24.55 -11.67 -39.76
CA PHE A 55 -23.31 -11.22 -39.11
C PHE A 55 -23.57 -10.53 -37.77
N ILE A 56 -24.64 -9.71 -37.68
CA ILE A 56 -25.03 -9.09 -36.41
C ILE A 56 -25.45 -10.17 -35.39
N GLY A 57 -26.27 -11.13 -35.80
CA GLY A 57 -26.73 -12.21 -34.92
C GLY A 57 -25.59 -13.10 -34.43
N THR A 58 -24.70 -13.52 -35.34
CA THR A 58 -23.54 -14.37 -34.99
C THR A 58 -22.53 -13.66 -34.07
N SER A 59 -22.23 -12.38 -34.32
CA SER A 59 -21.35 -11.60 -33.44
C SER A 59 -21.94 -11.34 -32.05
N LEU A 60 -23.24 -11.05 -31.96
CA LEU A 60 -23.94 -10.94 -30.67
C LEU A 60 -23.94 -12.27 -29.91
N LEU A 61 -24.22 -13.39 -30.58
CA LEU A 61 -24.23 -14.71 -29.95
C LEU A 61 -22.85 -15.09 -29.42
N LEU A 62 -21.80 -14.86 -30.23
CA LEU A 62 -20.42 -15.07 -29.81
C LEU A 62 -20.05 -14.20 -28.60
N THR A 63 -20.49 -12.94 -28.60
CA THR A 63 -20.24 -12.01 -27.50
C THR A 63 -20.92 -12.49 -26.22
N ILE A 64 -22.21 -12.88 -26.28
CA ILE A 64 -22.95 -13.43 -25.14
C ILE A 64 -22.26 -14.69 -24.60
N PHE A 65 -21.83 -15.59 -25.49
CA PHE A 65 -21.14 -16.82 -25.11
C PHE A 65 -19.83 -16.54 -24.38
N CYS A 66 -19.00 -15.63 -24.90
CA CYS A 66 -17.75 -15.21 -24.25
C CYS A 66 -18.01 -14.49 -22.91
N SER A 67 -19.03 -13.66 -22.83
CA SER A 67 -19.39 -12.92 -21.62
C SER A 67 -20.05 -13.79 -20.54
N LEU A 68 -20.57 -14.97 -20.89
CA LEU A 68 -21.24 -15.86 -19.94
C LEU A 68 -20.34 -16.29 -18.77
N LYS A 69 -19.01 -16.33 -18.98
CA LYS A 69 -18.05 -16.68 -17.93
C LYS A 69 -17.81 -15.57 -16.90
N ILE A 70 -18.09 -14.31 -17.26
CA ILE A 70 -17.84 -13.15 -16.40
C ILE A 70 -18.58 -13.26 -15.05
N PRO A 71 -19.91 -13.51 -14.97
CA PRO A 71 -20.61 -13.57 -13.69
C PRO A 71 -20.18 -14.74 -12.79
N PHE A 72 -19.58 -15.79 -13.36
CA PHE A 72 -19.07 -16.93 -12.59
C PHE A 72 -17.60 -16.79 -12.18
N THR A 73 -16.92 -15.74 -12.64
CA THR A 73 -15.53 -15.49 -12.31
C THR A 73 -15.46 -14.76 -10.97
N LYS A 74 -14.84 -15.40 -9.98
CA LYS A 74 -14.63 -14.77 -8.67
C LYS A 74 -13.65 -13.60 -8.82
N MET A 75 -14.03 -12.43 -8.33
CA MET A 75 -13.12 -11.29 -8.22
C MET A 75 -12.20 -11.51 -7.02
N THR A 76 -10.91 -11.67 -7.27
CA THR A 76 -9.86 -11.72 -6.24
C THR A 76 -8.92 -10.56 -6.46
N ASN A 77 -8.62 -9.80 -5.41
CA ASN A 77 -7.66 -8.69 -5.48
C ASN A 77 -6.73 -8.75 -4.28
N ASP A 78 -5.72 -9.62 -4.37
CA ASP A 78 -4.68 -9.73 -3.37
C ASP A 78 -3.54 -8.77 -3.70
N VAL A 79 -3.10 -7.97 -2.74
CA VAL A 79 -1.97 -7.04 -2.95
C VAL A 79 -0.69 -7.81 -3.26
N ALA A 80 -0.58 -9.06 -2.79
CA ALA A 80 0.53 -9.94 -3.13
C ALA A 80 0.60 -10.29 -4.64
N ASP A 81 -0.49 -10.13 -5.41
CA ASP A 81 -0.54 -10.42 -6.84
C ASP A 81 0.24 -9.42 -7.72
N PHE A 82 0.56 -8.25 -7.18
CA PHE A 82 1.47 -7.30 -7.86
C PHE A 82 2.94 -7.76 -7.84
N THR A 83 3.25 -8.80 -7.06
CA THR A 83 4.59 -9.40 -7.02
C THR A 83 4.69 -10.57 -8.00
N PRO A 84 5.70 -10.65 -8.88
CA PRO A 84 5.85 -11.75 -9.84
C PRO A 84 5.88 -13.14 -9.18
N TYR A 85 5.31 -14.15 -9.85
CA TYR A 85 5.20 -15.52 -9.32
C TYR A 85 6.55 -16.13 -8.90
N GLY A 86 7.64 -15.81 -9.60
CA GLY A 86 8.99 -16.31 -9.31
C GLY A 86 9.83 -15.41 -8.37
N ALA A 87 9.25 -14.35 -7.80
CA ALA A 87 10.01 -13.42 -6.97
C ALA A 87 10.46 -14.07 -5.66
N ARG A 88 11.71 -13.79 -5.26
CA ARG A 88 12.28 -14.24 -3.97
C ARG A 88 11.40 -13.87 -2.78
N ALA A 89 10.79 -12.69 -2.79
CA ALA A 89 9.90 -12.22 -1.74
C ALA A 89 8.71 -13.17 -1.47
N ARG A 90 8.16 -13.83 -2.50
CA ARG A 90 7.08 -14.82 -2.31
C ARG A 90 7.56 -16.06 -1.56
N LYS A 91 8.77 -16.54 -1.87
CA LYS A 91 9.38 -17.66 -1.14
C LYS A 91 9.64 -17.30 0.32
N GLU A 92 10.16 -16.10 0.58
CA GLU A 92 10.40 -15.61 1.94
C GLU A 92 9.09 -15.44 2.71
N SER A 93 8.04 -14.91 2.07
CA SER A 93 6.70 -14.80 2.68
C SER A 93 6.13 -16.17 3.02
N GLY A 94 6.24 -17.16 2.12
CA GLY A 94 5.79 -18.52 2.40
C GLY A 94 6.54 -19.21 3.55
N VAL A 95 7.85 -18.99 3.67
CA VAL A 95 8.63 -19.48 4.82
C VAL A 95 8.19 -18.78 6.11
N TYR A 96 7.95 -17.46 6.05
CA TYR A 96 7.47 -16.68 7.18
C TYR A 96 6.10 -17.15 7.68
N GLU A 97 5.14 -17.30 6.77
CA GLU A 97 3.79 -17.81 7.06
C GLU A 97 3.85 -19.22 7.67
N ALA A 98 4.67 -20.10 7.11
CA ALA A 98 4.87 -21.45 7.63
C ALA A 98 5.50 -21.46 9.04
N PHE A 99 6.51 -20.61 9.27
CA PHE A 99 7.20 -20.54 10.55
C PHE A 99 6.30 -20.01 11.67
N PHE A 100 5.53 -18.95 11.39
CA PHE A 100 4.64 -18.35 12.37
C PHE A 100 3.22 -18.95 12.37
N SER A 101 2.96 -20.00 11.59
CA SER A 101 1.63 -20.58 11.38
C SER A 101 0.56 -19.53 11.10
N ASN A 102 0.94 -18.48 10.39
CA ASN A 102 0.09 -17.33 10.10
C ASN A 102 -0.30 -17.34 8.63
N LYS A 103 -1.54 -16.98 8.30
CA LYS A 103 -2.02 -16.92 6.92
C LYS A 103 -2.35 -15.49 6.54
N GLY A 104 -1.77 -15.05 5.42
CA GLY A 104 -2.07 -13.76 4.82
C GLY A 104 -1.20 -12.62 5.35
N ASP A 105 -1.36 -11.49 4.69
CA ASP A 105 -0.51 -10.32 4.95
C ASP A 105 -0.86 -9.68 6.30
N PRO A 106 0.13 -9.51 7.18
CA PRO A 106 -0.08 -8.79 8.42
C PRO A 106 -0.24 -7.29 8.17
N VAL A 107 -1.26 -6.70 8.78
CA VAL A 107 -1.41 -5.25 8.94
C VAL A 107 -0.96 -4.90 10.34
N VAL A 108 -0.05 -3.95 10.46
CA VAL A 108 0.43 -3.46 11.75
C VAL A 108 0.02 -2.01 11.91
N LEU A 109 -0.73 -1.73 12.97
CA LEU A 109 -1.01 -0.39 13.45
C LEU A 109 0.05 -0.03 14.51
N PHE A 110 0.71 1.10 14.32
CA PHE A 110 1.67 1.65 15.27
C PHE A 110 1.02 2.79 16.03
N VAL A 111 1.00 2.71 17.36
CA VAL A 111 0.56 3.79 18.22
C VAL A 111 1.78 4.40 18.90
N LEU A 112 2.12 5.61 18.46
CA LEU A 112 3.29 6.36 18.91
C LEU A 112 2.87 7.34 20.02
N ILE A 113 3.39 7.12 21.23
CA ILE A 113 2.98 7.83 22.45
C ILE A 113 4.13 8.68 22.97
N THR A 114 3.90 9.98 23.09
CA THR A 114 4.87 10.95 23.62
C THR A 114 4.30 11.68 24.83
N ALA A 115 5.19 12.22 25.65
CA ALA A 115 4.78 12.99 26.82
C ALA A 115 4.06 14.28 26.40
N LYS A 116 3.00 14.66 27.13
CA LYS A 116 2.19 15.85 26.85
C LYS A 116 3.01 17.15 26.79
N ARG A 117 4.07 17.24 27.61
CA ARG A 117 5.00 18.38 27.60
C ARG A 117 6.00 18.22 26.45
N LYS A 118 6.22 19.27 25.66
CA LYS A 118 7.20 19.26 24.56
C LYS A 118 8.59 18.91 25.11
N GLY A 119 9.17 17.83 24.58
CA GLY A 119 10.47 17.32 25.05
C GLY A 119 10.42 16.60 26.40
N GLY A 120 9.23 16.24 26.90
CA GLY A 120 9.06 15.49 28.13
C GLY A 120 9.64 14.07 28.09
N ASN A 121 9.54 13.40 29.24
CA ASN A 121 10.06 12.05 29.48
C ASN A 121 8.87 11.10 29.74
N MET A 122 8.87 9.94 29.11
CA MET A 122 7.88 8.88 29.27
C MET A 122 8.21 7.89 30.41
N LEU A 123 9.35 8.06 31.10
CA LEU A 123 9.76 7.20 32.23
C LEU A 123 8.97 7.47 33.54
N GLY A 124 7.95 8.31 33.51
CA GLY A 124 7.13 8.56 34.69
C GLY A 124 6.02 7.52 34.87
N VAL A 125 5.61 7.27 36.12
CA VAL A 125 4.53 6.32 36.43
C VAL A 125 3.21 6.77 35.81
N HIS A 126 2.88 8.07 35.86
CA HIS A 126 1.64 8.57 35.25
C HIS A 126 1.64 8.40 33.72
N GLU A 127 2.76 8.71 33.06
CA GLU A 127 2.89 8.55 31.61
C GLU A 127 2.79 7.08 31.18
N LEU A 128 3.34 6.15 31.97
CA LEU A 128 3.26 4.72 31.72
C LEU A 128 1.89 4.13 32.08
N GLU A 129 1.24 4.62 33.14
CA GLU A 129 -0.14 4.25 33.50
C GLU A 129 -1.11 4.64 32.38
N ASP A 130 -1.05 5.89 31.90
CA ASP A 130 -1.84 6.37 30.75
C ASP A 130 -1.57 5.51 29.50
N THR A 131 -0.32 5.09 29.29
CA THR A 131 0.07 4.21 28.18
C THR A 131 -0.56 2.82 28.30
N VAL A 132 -0.55 2.23 29.50
CA VAL A 132 -1.18 0.93 29.78
C VAL A 132 -2.70 1.02 29.70
N GLN A 133 -3.29 2.13 30.13
CA GLN A 133 -4.72 2.39 29.99
C GLN A 133 -5.12 2.46 28.51
N LEU A 134 -4.35 3.17 27.68
CA LEU A 134 -4.58 3.20 26.24
C LEU A 134 -4.48 1.80 25.62
N LEU A 135 -3.48 1.01 26.03
CA LEU A 135 -3.33 -0.37 25.61
C LEU A 135 -4.57 -1.21 25.96
N ASN A 136 -5.11 -1.09 27.18
CA ASN A 136 -6.37 -1.75 27.58
C ASN A 136 -7.56 -1.33 26.72
N ILE A 137 -7.69 -0.02 26.46
CA ILE A 137 -8.79 0.51 25.65
C ILE A 137 -8.75 -0.10 24.25
N VAL A 138 -7.59 -0.06 23.59
CA VAL A 138 -7.46 -0.56 22.20
C VAL A 138 -7.61 -2.09 22.15
N ASN A 139 -7.11 -2.81 23.15
CA ASN A 139 -7.16 -4.26 23.18
C ASN A 139 -8.60 -4.80 23.39
N ASP A 140 -9.32 -4.24 24.35
CA ASP A 140 -10.55 -4.87 24.88
C ASP A 140 -11.81 -4.01 24.74
N GLN A 141 -11.68 -2.68 24.73
CA GLN A 141 -12.84 -1.78 24.73
C GLN A 141 -13.17 -1.23 23.34
N PHE A 142 -12.17 -1.09 22.47
CA PHE A 142 -12.36 -0.67 21.10
C PHE A 142 -12.96 -1.82 20.30
N LYS A 143 -14.25 -1.71 20.01
CA LYS A 143 -15.00 -2.73 19.29
C LYS A 143 -15.16 -2.35 17.82
N VAL A 144 -14.84 -3.30 16.96
CA VAL A 144 -15.05 -3.23 15.51
C VAL A 144 -16.22 -4.12 15.15
N GLU A 145 -17.11 -3.62 14.31
CA GLU A 145 -18.24 -4.39 13.82
C GLU A 145 -17.78 -5.42 12.78
N ASP A 146 -18.04 -6.70 13.06
CA ASP A 146 -17.92 -7.77 12.08
C ASP A 146 -19.21 -7.86 11.26
N ILE A 147 -19.15 -7.31 10.04
CA ILE A 147 -20.27 -7.29 9.09
C ILE A 147 -20.74 -8.72 8.74
N GLN A 148 -19.86 -9.73 8.80
CA GLN A 148 -20.24 -11.10 8.45
C GLN A 148 -20.99 -11.81 9.58
N LYS A 149 -20.62 -11.53 10.83
CA LYS A 149 -21.21 -12.18 12.02
C LYS A 149 -22.24 -11.30 12.74
N ASN A 150 -22.45 -10.07 12.28
CA ASN A 150 -23.32 -9.06 12.92
C ASN A 150 -23.02 -8.91 14.42
N ASN A 151 -21.73 -8.97 14.77
CA ASN A 151 -21.24 -8.95 16.14
C ASN A 151 -20.10 -7.95 16.26
N ASN A 152 -19.95 -7.38 17.44
CA ASN A 152 -18.88 -6.44 17.75
C ASN A 152 -17.70 -7.19 18.37
N LEU A 153 -16.54 -7.17 17.72
CA LEU A 153 -15.31 -7.85 18.14
C LEU A 153 -14.31 -6.82 18.68
N SER A 154 -13.68 -7.12 19.81
CA SER A 154 -12.50 -6.37 20.27
C SER A 154 -11.25 -6.78 19.47
N PHE A 155 -10.16 -6.03 19.60
CA PHE A 155 -8.87 -6.45 19.04
C PHE A 155 -8.43 -7.83 19.57
N SER A 156 -8.65 -8.10 20.87
CA SER A 156 -8.36 -9.40 21.47
C SER A 156 -9.16 -10.55 20.87
N ASP A 157 -10.36 -10.30 20.33
CA ASP A 157 -11.20 -11.33 19.71
C ASP A 157 -10.74 -11.71 18.29
N PHE A 158 -10.26 -10.75 17.49
CA PHE A 158 -9.85 -11.00 16.10
C PHE A 158 -8.34 -11.07 15.91
N CYS A 159 -7.54 -10.81 16.95
CA CYS A 159 -6.10 -10.98 16.89
C CYS A 159 -5.73 -12.47 16.84
N ASP A 160 -5.01 -12.86 15.79
CA ASP A 160 -4.60 -14.24 15.56
C ASP A 160 -3.18 -14.52 16.10
N ASN A 161 -2.26 -13.55 15.93
CA ASN A 161 -0.84 -13.74 16.20
C ASN A 161 -0.20 -12.49 16.80
N PHE A 162 0.71 -12.68 17.76
CA PHE A 162 1.42 -11.61 18.47
C PHE A 162 0.49 -10.65 19.26
N CYS A 163 -0.61 -11.15 19.80
CA CYS A 163 -1.57 -10.33 20.56
C CYS A 163 -0.96 -9.77 21.85
N THR A 164 0.00 -10.49 22.43
CA THR A 164 0.73 -10.10 23.65
C THR A 164 2.03 -9.36 23.34
N ILE A 165 2.21 -8.84 22.12
CA ILE A 165 3.46 -8.16 21.73
C ILE A 165 3.76 -6.94 22.61
N ASN A 166 2.74 -6.28 23.16
CA ASN A 166 2.88 -5.10 24.00
C ASN A 166 3.04 -5.40 25.51
N GLU A 167 3.04 -6.67 25.92
CA GLU A 167 3.22 -7.07 27.31
C GLU A 167 4.51 -6.54 27.98
N PRO A 168 5.66 -6.40 27.28
CA PRO A 168 6.85 -5.78 27.86
C PRO A 168 6.58 -4.39 28.47
N VAL A 169 5.70 -3.59 27.87
CA VAL A 169 5.34 -2.25 28.38
C VAL A 169 4.55 -2.35 29.69
N ARG A 170 3.59 -3.29 29.78
CA ARG A 170 2.82 -3.55 31.02
C ARG A 170 3.71 -4.03 32.15
N HIS A 171 4.62 -4.96 31.83
CA HIS A 171 5.56 -5.48 32.81
C HIS A 171 6.52 -4.41 33.29
N PHE A 172 7.04 -3.57 32.40
CA PHE A 172 7.89 -2.44 32.77
C PHE A 172 7.16 -1.46 33.70
N HIS A 173 5.93 -1.08 33.38
CA HIS A 173 5.10 -0.24 34.24
C HIS A 173 4.89 -0.86 35.63
N SER A 174 4.55 -2.14 35.68
CA SER A 174 4.34 -2.87 36.93
C SER A 174 5.62 -2.94 37.77
N GLY A 175 6.77 -3.18 37.12
CA GLY A 175 8.09 -3.17 37.76
C GLY A 175 8.44 -1.80 38.33
N LEU A 176 8.16 -0.71 37.60
CA LEU A 176 8.37 0.66 38.06
C LEU A 176 7.49 1.02 39.26
N LEU A 177 6.24 0.56 39.26
CA LEU A 177 5.32 0.77 40.39
C LEU A 177 5.82 0.05 41.65
N LEU A 178 6.30 -1.20 41.50
CA LEU A 178 6.88 -1.97 42.61
C LEU A 178 8.17 -1.33 43.14
N GLU A 179 9.07 -0.90 42.26
CA GLU A 179 10.32 -0.21 42.64
C GLU A 179 10.03 1.05 43.46
N ARG A 180 9.03 1.85 43.06
CA ARG A 180 8.65 3.07 43.79
C ARG A 180 7.96 2.82 45.12
N ASN A 181 7.14 1.77 45.23
CA ASN A 181 6.36 1.51 46.43
C ASN A 181 7.16 0.78 47.51
N PHE A 182 8.08 -0.11 47.13
CA PHE A 182 8.81 -0.97 48.07
C PHE A 182 10.31 -0.64 48.18
N GLY A 183 10.84 0.22 47.30
CA GLY A 183 12.24 0.61 47.27
C GLY A 183 13.17 -0.51 46.80
N ASN A 184 14.41 -0.14 46.44
CA ASN A 184 15.39 -1.06 45.84
C ASN A 184 15.86 -2.19 46.78
N SER A 185 15.70 -2.02 48.10
CA SER A 185 16.32 -2.89 49.11
C SER A 185 15.73 -4.30 49.20
N SER A 186 14.59 -4.57 48.54
CA SER A 186 13.83 -5.83 48.69
C SER A 186 13.51 -6.54 47.37
N LEU A 187 14.07 -6.06 46.25
CA LEU A 187 13.63 -6.47 44.90
C LEU A 187 14.80 -6.90 44.00
N ASP A 188 15.59 -7.88 44.46
CA ASP A 188 16.69 -8.52 43.69
C ASP A 188 16.23 -9.11 42.34
N HIS A 189 14.92 -9.21 42.10
CA HIS A 189 14.31 -9.77 40.89
C HIS A 189 13.70 -8.70 39.97
N ILE A 190 13.93 -7.40 40.23
CA ILE A 190 13.48 -6.30 39.38
C ILE A 190 14.68 -5.47 38.91
N ASP A 191 14.85 -5.42 37.60
CA ASP A 191 15.83 -4.61 36.90
C ASP A 191 15.15 -3.92 35.70
N LEU A 192 14.97 -2.60 35.81
CA LEU A 192 14.43 -1.71 34.77
C LEU A 192 15.54 -1.15 33.87
N GLY A 193 16.35 -2.05 33.34
CA GLY A 193 17.42 -1.76 32.38
C GLY A 193 16.97 -1.74 30.91
N TYR A 194 17.79 -1.14 30.05
CA TYR A 194 17.66 -1.19 28.59
C TYR A 194 18.92 -1.80 27.96
N PRO A 195 18.80 -2.66 26.93
CA PRO A 195 17.58 -3.02 26.18
C PRO A 195 16.73 -4.13 26.79
N ILE A 196 17.22 -4.82 27.82
CA ILE A 196 16.52 -5.94 28.47
C ILE A 196 16.15 -5.55 29.90
N THR A 197 14.86 -5.57 30.19
CA THR A 197 14.29 -5.39 31.53
C THR A 197 14.03 -6.76 32.14
N THR A 198 14.31 -6.94 33.43
CA THR A 198 13.89 -8.11 34.20
C THR A 198 12.81 -7.72 35.19
N VAL A 199 11.63 -8.34 35.14
CA VAL A 199 10.56 -8.13 36.12
C VAL A 199 10.12 -9.49 36.66
N LEU A 200 10.29 -9.70 37.97
CA LEU A 200 9.99 -10.97 38.65
C LEU A 200 10.71 -12.17 38.01
N GLY A 201 11.99 -11.97 37.67
CA GLY A 201 12.84 -12.99 37.05
C GLY A 201 12.57 -13.26 35.56
N ARG A 202 11.63 -12.55 34.92
CA ARG A 202 11.38 -12.66 33.47
C ARG A 202 12.11 -11.55 32.73
N GLN A 203 12.95 -11.93 31.77
CA GLN A 203 13.65 -11.00 30.88
C GLN A 203 12.78 -10.63 29.68
N LEU A 204 12.67 -9.33 29.41
CA LEU A 204 11.81 -8.75 28.40
C LEU A 204 12.58 -7.70 27.60
N HIS A 205 12.46 -7.78 26.28
CA HIS A 205 13.09 -6.85 25.35
C HIS A 205 12.27 -5.56 25.25
N MET A 206 12.89 -4.43 25.57
CA MET A 206 12.27 -3.09 25.51
C MET A 206 12.59 -2.35 24.22
N ASP A 207 13.59 -2.79 23.47
CA ASP A 207 14.03 -2.16 22.22
C ASP A 207 12.95 -2.05 21.13
N PRO A 208 11.94 -2.94 21.03
CA PRO A 208 10.83 -2.73 20.10
C PRO A 208 9.90 -1.61 20.55
N HIS A 209 9.80 -1.33 21.86
CA HIS A 209 8.77 -0.43 22.39
C HIS A 209 9.30 0.95 22.77
N PHE A 210 10.54 1.06 23.25
CA PHE A 210 11.08 2.30 23.79
C PHE A 210 12.05 2.97 22.82
N PHE A 211 11.72 4.21 22.45
CA PHE A 211 12.49 4.99 21.49
C PHE A 211 13.03 6.29 22.10
N GLY A 212 14.18 6.72 21.57
CA GLY A 212 14.91 7.89 22.06
C GLY A 212 15.40 7.71 23.50
N VAL A 213 15.76 6.48 23.87
CA VAL A 213 16.20 6.14 25.23
C VAL A 213 17.56 6.75 25.53
N LYS A 214 17.71 7.32 26.73
CA LYS A 214 19.00 7.67 27.31
C LYS A 214 19.29 6.80 28.53
N ILE A 215 20.50 6.26 28.57
CA ILE A 215 20.96 5.36 29.61
C ILE A 215 22.13 5.98 30.37
N ALA A 216 22.23 5.65 31.65
CA ALA A 216 23.39 5.94 32.47
C ALA A 216 24.45 4.85 32.26
N VAL A 217 25.64 5.27 31.89
CA VAL A 217 26.80 4.40 31.69
C VAL A 217 27.88 4.79 32.70
N PRO A 218 28.46 3.84 33.46
CA PRO A 218 29.57 4.13 34.34
C PRO A 218 30.80 4.55 33.51
N PHE A 219 31.35 5.71 33.82
CA PHE A 219 32.56 6.25 33.22
C PHE A 219 33.63 6.37 34.30
N ASN A 220 34.72 5.61 34.13
CA ASN A 220 35.84 5.65 35.06
C ASN A 220 36.78 6.81 34.66
N LYS A 221 36.77 7.89 35.43
CA LYS A 221 37.74 8.98 35.26
C LYS A 221 38.97 8.61 36.08
N THR A 222 40.03 8.11 35.43
CA THR A 222 41.31 7.84 36.08
C THR A 222 41.97 9.14 36.51
N ASN A 223 41.61 9.65 37.69
CA ASN A 223 42.44 10.58 38.43
C ASN A 223 43.38 9.77 39.31
N LYS A 224 44.69 10.03 39.23
CA LYS A 224 45.77 9.23 39.84
C LYS A 224 45.59 8.86 41.32
N ASN A 225 44.72 9.53 42.07
CA ASN A 225 44.61 9.35 43.52
C ASN A 225 43.20 9.02 44.05
N ASN A 226 42.13 8.97 43.23
CA ASN A 226 40.79 8.54 43.65
C ASN A 226 39.99 8.07 42.43
N SER A 227 39.53 6.81 42.43
CA SER A 227 38.64 6.25 41.41
C SER A 227 37.18 6.57 41.75
N GLU A 228 36.68 7.70 41.24
CA GLU A 228 35.28 8.08 41.38
C GLU A 228 34.50 7.56 40.16
N ILE A 229 33.50 6.69 40.40
CA ILE A 229 32.63 6.15 39.35
C ILE A 229 31.58 7.21 39.03
N ASN A 230 31.75 7.93 37.93
CA ASN A 230 30.78 8.92 37.47
C ASN A 230 29.88 8.31 36.40
N ASN A 231 28.56 8.51 36.51
CA ASN A 231 27.61 8.03 35.51
C ASN A 231 27.43 9.09 34.42
N GLN A 232 27.77 8.76 33.17
CA GLN A 232 27.48 9.59 32.02
C GLN A 232 26.14 9.18 31.39
N ILE A 233 25.28 10.15 31.12
CA ILE A 233 24.02 9.91 30.40
C ILE A 233 24.30 10.01 28.90
N ILE A 234 24.04 8.93 28.16
CA ILE A 234 24.31 8.83 26.72
C ILE A 234 23.05 8.30 26.04
N SER A 235 22.72 8.84 24.86
CA SER A 235 21.63 8.26 24.05
C SER A 235 22.07 6.94 23.40
N VAL A 236 21.15 5.99 23.24
CA VAL A 236 21.47 4.69 22.61
C VAL A 236 22.01 4.86 21.18
N ASN A 237 21.55 5.88 20.45
CA ASN A 237 22.04 6.20 19.11
C ASN A 237 23.49 6.70 19.11
N GLU A 238 23.83 7.60 20.04
CA GLU A 238 25.21 8.06 20.21
C GLU A 238 26.13 6.92 20.64
N LEU A 239 25.66 6.02 21.51
CA LEU A 239 26.39 4.82 21.90
C LEU A 239 26.71 3.96 20.67
N LYS A 240 25.71 3.65 19.82
CA LYS A 240 25.91 2.87 18.59
C LYS A 240 26.89 3.52 17.61
N ASN A 241 26.79 4.84 17.42
CA ASN A 241 27.66 5.58 16.51
C ASN A 241 29.10 5.70 17.03
N ASN A 242 29.27 5.96 18.32
CA ASN A 242 30.60 6.02 18.95
C ASN A 242 31.27 4.65 18.96
N SER A 243 30.50 3.58 19.20
CA SER A 243 30.97 2.21 19.05
C SER A 243 31.50 1.94 17.65
N PHE A 244 30.76 2.33 16.60
CA PHE A 244 31.21 2.15 15.21
C PHE A 244 32.48 2.96 14.89
N LYS A 245 32.58 4.20 15.37
CA LYS A 245 33.74 5.08 15.15
C LYS A 245 34.98 4.64 15.91
N ASN A 246 34.82 4.04 17.10
CA ASN A 246 35.90 3.56 17.94
C ASN A 246 36.41 2.16 17.53
N VAL A 247 35.55 1.31 16.97
CA VAL A 247 35.94 0.03 16.33
C VAL A 247 36.90 0.27 15.17
N LEU A 248 36.75 1.37 14.44
CA LEU A 248 37.67 1.78 13.36
C LEU A 248 39.03 2.33 13.85
N LYS A 249 39.20 2.64 15.15
CA LYS A 249 40.34 3.44 15.63
C LYS A 249 41.22 2.82 16.71
N SER A 250 40.87 1.73 17.39
CA SER A 250 41.74 1.24 18.47
C SER A 250 41.63 -0.25 18.76
N SER A 251 42.73 -0.95 18.52
CA SER A 251 43.05 -2.29 19.03
C SER A 251 43.36 -2.25 20.53
N SER A 252 42.51 -2.93 21.31
CA SER A 252 42.73 -3.47 22.67
C SER A 252 42.15 -2.78 23.92
N PHE A 253 41.80 -1.48 23.94
CA PHE A 253 41.32 -0.87 25.20
C PHE A 253 39.81 -0.51 25.23
N HIS A 254 39.17 -0.30 24.08
CA HIS A 254 37.73 0.02 24.00
C HIS A 254 36.84 -1.16 23.58
N TYR A 255 37.46 -2.29 23.23
CA TYR A 255 36.75 -3.52 22.83
C TYR A 255 35.93 -4.11 23.98
N SER A 256 36.34 -3.88 25.24
CA SER A 256 35.62 -4.29 26.46
C SER A 256 34.29 -3.56 26.69
N LEU A 257 34.04 -2.44 26.01
CA LEU A 257 32.75 -1.73 26.09
C LEU A 257 31.67 -2.41 25.23
N LEU A 258 32.06 -3.27 24.30
CA LEU A 258 31.18 -3.91 23.33
C LEU A 258 31.18 -5.44 23.40
N THR A 259 32.22 -6.05 23.95
CA THR A 259 32.26 -7.51 24.09
C THR A 259 31.84 -7.94 25.49
N SER A 260 30.64 -8.50 25.54
CA SER A 260 30.12 -9.48 26.51
C SER A 260 29.86 -9.07 27.97
N ASN A 261 30.36 -7.94 28.50
CA ASN A 261 30.13 -7.53 29.90
C ASN A 261 29.40 -6.18 30.09
N PHE A 262 28.76 -5.66 29.03
CA PHE A 262 27.56 -4.80 29.19
C PHE A 262 26.29 -5.65 29.39
N SER A 263 26.48 -6.86 29.94
CA SER A 263 25.48 -7.55 30.74
C SER A 263 24.79 -6.53 31.64
N GLN A 264 23.54 -6.20 31.29
CA GLN A 264 22.54 -5.44 32.04
C GLN A 264 23.13 -4.57 33.15
N ILE A 265 23.51 -3.32 32.83
CA ILE A 265 23.66 -2.33 33.90
C ILE A 265 22.26 -2.17 34.48
N PRO A 266 22.05 -2.59 35.74
CA PRO A 266 20.71 -2.64 36.26
C PRO A 266 20.18 -1.21 36.44
N ASN A 267 18.89 -1.01 36.15
CA ASN A 267 18.21 0.27 36.34
C ASN A 267 18.96 1.43 35.66
N ASN A 268 19.47 1.22 34.44
CA ASN A 268 20.26 2.21 33.72
C ASN A 268 19.43 3.25 32.97
N ILE A 269 18.11 3.06 32.81
CA ILE A 269 17.26 3.97 32.05
C ILE A 269 17.11 5.30 32.78
N ARG A 270 17.27 6.41 32.06
CA ARG A 270 17.09 7.77 32.59
C ARG A 270 16.02 8.56 31.86
N GLU A 271 15.85 8.28 30.57
CA GLU A 271 14.89 8.99 29.73
C GLU A 271 14.33 8.07 28.66
N ILE A 272 13.02 8.15 28.43
CA ILE A 272 12.32 7.55 27.30
C ILE A 272 11.59 8.69 26.58
N LYS A 273 11.81 8.88 25.29
CA LYS A 273 11.15 9.95 24.54
C LYS A 273 9.80 9.55 23.97
N LEU A 274 9.70 8.29 23.55
CA LEU A 274 8.57 7.78 22.78
C LEU A 274 8.36 6.31 23.16
N ILE A 275 7.09 5.93 23.35
CA ILE A 275 6.68 4.53 23.47
C ILE A 275 5.90 4.15 22.20
N CYS A 276 6.20 2.99 21.62
CA CYS A 276 5.51 2.43 20.48
C CYS A 276 4.73 1.18 20.90
N LEU A 277 3.42 1.19 20.67
CA LEU A 277 2.58 0.00 20.78
C LEU A 277 2.27 -0.55 19.38
N TYR A 278 2.21 -1.87 19.29
CA TYR A 278 2.01 -2.63 18.07
C TYR A 278 0.69 -3.38 18.14
N PHE A 279 -0.21 -3.11 17.19
CA PHE A 279 -1.44 -3.87 17.04
C PHE A 279 -1.41 -4.55 15.68
N ARG A 280 -1.25 -5.87 15.70
CA ARG A 280 -1.13 -6.68 14.49
C ARG A 280 -2.42 -7.43 14.24
N ALA A 281 -2.92 -7.33 13.01
CA ALA A 281 -4.08 -8.07 12.53
C ALA A 281 -3.80 -8.61 11.12
N VAL A 282 -4.67 -9.50 10.62
CA VAL A 282 -4.59 -10.01 9.25
C VAL A 282 -5.44 -9.14 8.33
N ARG A 283 -4.92 -8.77 7.15
CA ARG A 283 -5.70 -7.99 6.18
C ARG A 283 -6.85 -8.84 5.61
N PRO A 284 -8.10 -8.36 5.64
CA PRO A 284 -9.18 -9.00 4.89
C PRO A 284 -8.97 -8.78 3.38
N LYS A 285 -9.00 -9.86 2.59
CA LYS A 285 -8.83 -9.80 1.12
C LYS A 285 -9.99 -9.09 0.41
N ASP A 286 -11.15 -9.03 1.06
CA ASP A 286 -12.39 -8.51 0.47
C ASP A 286 -12.45 -6.97 0.44
N GLU A 287 -11.61 -6.28 1.21
CA GLU A 287 -11.68 -4.81 1.33
C GLU A 287 -11.28 -4.12 0.02
N VAL A 288 -10.26 -4.65 -0.67
CA VAL A 288 -9.82 -4.09 -1.95
C VAL A 288 -10.87 -4.34 -3.05
N VAL A 289 -11.53 -5.50 -3.00
CA VAL A 289 -12.64 -5.82 -3.93
C VAL A 289 -13.84 -4.90 -3.66
N ARG A 290 -14.19 -4.68 -2.38
CA ARG A 290 -15.24 -3.76 -1.97
C ARG A 290 -14.97 -2.34 -2.47
N ALA A 291 -13.75 -1.83 -2.29
CA ALA A 291 -13.35 -0.53 -2.79
C ALA A 291 -13.41 -0.44 -4.33
N GLY A 292 -13.14 -1.55 -5.05
CA GLY A 292 -13.36 -1.61 -6.49
C GLY A 292 -14.84 -1.55 -6.87
N LEU A 293 -15.69 -2.27 -6.13
CA LEU A 293 -17.13 -2.33 -6.37
C LEU A 293 -17.84 -1.00 -6.11
N THR A 294 -17.36 -0.20 -5.16
CA THR A 294 -17.93 1.15 -4.92
C THR A 294 -17.70 2.11 -6.10
N LEU A 295 -16.75 1.81 -7.00
CA LEU A 295 -16.50 2.60 -8.21
C LEU A 295 -17.38 2.20 -9.41
N LEU A 296 -17.99 1.01 -9.37
CA LEU A 296 -18.85 0.48 -10.43
C LEU A 296 -20.01 1.41 -10.86
N PRO A 297 -20.77 2.08 -9.96
CA PRO A 297 -21.84 3.00 -10.39
C PRO A 297 -21.31 4.18 -11.22
N PHE A 298 -20.10 4.68 -10.94
CA PHE A 298 -19.51 5.77 -11.73
C PHE A 298 -19.16 5.33 -13.15
N LEU A 299 -18.71 4.07 -13.32
CA LEU A 299 -18.45 3.50 -14.64
C LEU A 299 -19.75 3.43 -15.47
N ILE A 300 -20.84 2.96 -14.86
CA ILE A 300 -22.15 2.88 -15.53
C ILE A 300 -22.62 4.27 -15.97
N ILE A 301 -22.56 5.26 -15.08
CA ILE A 301 -22.95 6.63 -15.38
C ILE A 301 -22.09 7.20 -16.52
N GLY A 302 -20.76 7.00 -16.47
CA GLY A 302 -19.85 7.44 -17.52
C GLY A 302 -20.17 6.81 -18.88
N PHE A 303 -20.48 5.51 -18.91
CA PHE A 303 -20.88 4.83 -20.14
C PHE A 303 -22.19 5.39 -20.72
N VAL A 304 -23.20 5.62 -19.88
CA VAL A 304 -24.49 6.20 -20.30
C VAL A 304 -24.28 7.60 -20.90
N ILE A 305 -23.49 8.45 -20.24
CA ILE A 305 -23.18 9.80 -20.74
C ILE A 305 -22.49 9.73 -22.11
N MET A 306 -21.50 8.83 -22.27
CA MET A 306 -20.83 8.65 -23.57
C MET A 306 -21.79 8.21 -24.66
N VAL A 307 -22.66 7.23 -24.40
CA VAL A 307 -23.65 6.74 -25.37
C VAL A 307 -24.62 7.84 -25.78
N ILE A 308 -25.14 8.61 -24.82
CA ILE A 308 -26.06 9.73 -25.09
C ILE A 308 -25.36 10.79 -25.92
N PHE A 309 -24.17 11.23 -25.50
CA PHE A 309 -23.41 12.26 -26.21
C PHE A 309 -23.09 11.82 -27.65
N SER A 310 -22.53 10.63 -27.84
CA SER A 310 -22.22 10.09 -29.17
C SER A 310 -23.47 9.98 -30.06
N SER A 311 -24.61 9.55 -29.51
CA SER A 311 -25.87 9.42 -30.25
C SER A 311 -26.41 10.78 -30.69
N ILE A 312 -26.36 11.79 -29.81
CA ILE A 312 -26.78 13.16 -30.11
C ILE A 312 -25.87 13.78 -31.17
N THR A 313 -24.55 13.68 -31.00
CA THR A 313 -23.59 14.26 -31.95
C THR A 313 -23.71 13.61 -33.34
N MET A 314 -23.85 12.29 -33.41
CA MET A 314 -24.07 11.58 -34.68
C MET A 314 -25.41 11.98 -35.32
N SER A 315 -26.49 12.04 -34.55
CA SER A 315 -27.81 12.41 -35.08
C SER A 315 -27.86 13.85 -35.59
N ALA A 316 -27.24 14.78 -34.87
CA ALA A 316 -27.12 16.18 -35.29
C ALA A 316 -26.28 16.32 -36.57
N ALA A 317 -25.18 15.58 -36.68
CA ALA A 317 -24.36 15.56 -37.90
C ALA A 317 -25.12 14.98 -39.10
N ALA A 318 -25.83 13.86 -38.90
CA ALA A 318 -26.66 13.24 -39.94
C ALA A 318 -27.80 14.17 -40.40
N TYR A 319 -28.40 14.91 -39.47
CA TYR A 319 -29.40 15.93 -39.78
C TYR A 319 -28.80 17.09 -40.58
N TYR A 320 -27.64 17.63 -40.16
CA TYR A 320 -26.97 18.72 -40.87
C TYR A 320 -26.55 18.34 -42.30
N MET A 321 -26.10 17.10 -42.51
CA MET A 321 -25.72 16.58 -43.83
C MET A 321 -26.93 16.12 -44.68
N GLY A 322 -28.16 16.20 -44.18
CA GLY A 322 -29.36 15.76 -44.89
C GLY A 322 -29.40 14.26 -45.18
N GLN A 323 -28.70 13.44 -44.39
CA GLN A 323 -28.53 11.99 -44.60
C GLN A 323 -29.54 11.13 -43.82
N LEU A 324 -30.49 11.74 -43.12
CA LEU A 324 -31.60 11.02 -42.47
C LEU A 324 -32.63 10.56 -43.54
N GLY A 325 -32.25 9.55 -44.32
CA GLY A 325 -33.15 8.84 -45.21
C GLY A 325 -33.82 7.68 -44.47
N ALA A 326 -35.16 7.65 -44.45
CA ALA A 326 -35.88 6.46 -44.05
C ALA A 326 -35.54 5.32 -45.04
N HIS A 327 -34.76 4.35 -44.59
CA HIS A 327 -34.51 3.14 -45.36
C HIS A 327 -35.84 2.37 -45.48
N LYS A 328 -36.45 2.38 -46.65
CA LYS A 328 -37.48 1.40 -47.02
C LYS A 328 -36.83 0.05 -47.26
#